data_AF-A0A3E0UDK4-F1
#
_entry.id   AF-A0A3E0UDK4-F1
#
_cell.length_a   1.000
_cell.length_b   1.000
_cell.length_c   1.000
_cell.angle_alpha   90.00
_cell.angle_beta   90.00
_cell.angle_gamma   90.00
#
_symmetry.space_group_name_H-M   'P 1'
#
loop_
_entity.id
_entity.type
_entity.pdbx_description
1 polymer ?
#
loop_
_entity_poly.entity_id
_entity_poly.type
_entity_poly.pdbx_seq_one_letter_code
_entity_poly.pdbx_strand_id
1 'polypeptide(L)'
;MLILTNIAEIAPVKPSSLTRRSSFKSWLELTLLFLLLPLILWQLNHLITYWVLPILTVIGAICLWLLISDERFKRFRLTNKLGFNKRIANTLWLFFGVMLGSTLVFALIAPESLFKLPIEGPKTWLLLLFLYPLFSALPQEVIFRTFLFHRYKTILPRKRHRIWLSSTSFGFAHIIYGNWVAVLLSTLAGYCFSKTYAVSRSTLLVALEHSLWGVWLFTLGLGHFFELQA
;
A
#
# COMPACT_ATOMS: atom_id res chain seq x y z
N MET A 1 -28.33 -42.13 40.92
CA MET A 1 -27.25 -42.00 39.93
C MET A 1 -27.56 -40.80 39.05
N LEU A 2 -27.06 -39.63 39.47
CA LEU A 2 -27.01 -38.31 38.83
C LEU A 2 -26.16 -38.41 37.53
N ILE A 3 -26.34 -37.74 36.38
CA ILE A 3 -27.04 -36.54 35.91
C ILE A 3 -27.31 -36.76 34.41
N LEU A 4 -28.56 -36.55 33.96
CA LEU A 4 -28.87 -36.12 32.59
C LEU A 4 -29.30 -34.65 32.71
N THR A 5 -28.67 -33.74 31.96
CA THR A 5 -29.35 -32.69 31.15
C THR A 5 -28.39 -31.57 30.72
N ASN A 6 -28.73 -31.00 29.57
CA ASN A 6 -28.48 -29.63 29.12
C ASN A 6 -27.23 -29.32 28.28
N ILE A 7 -27.21 -29.82 27.05
CA ILE A 7 -26.58 -29.09 25.94
C ILE A 7 -27.64 -28.12 25.41
N ALA A 8 -27.62 -26.88 25.90
CA ALA A 8 -28.41 -25.82 25.32
C ALA A 8 -27.85 -25.50 23.93
N GLU A 9 -28.66 -25.72 22.89
CA GLU A 9 -28.44 -25.21 21.54
C GLU A 9 -28.29 -23.68 21.59
N ILE A 10 -27.07 -23.18 21.39
CA ILE A 10 -26.83 -21.75 21.21
C ILE A 10 -27.32 -21.41 19.80
N ALA A 11 -28.56 -20.94 19.69
CA ALA A 11 -29.09 -20.41 18.45
C ALA A 11 -28.17 -19.29 17.91
N PRO A 12 -27.88 -19.24 16.59
CA PRO A 12 -27.02 -18.22 16.03
C PRO A 12 -27.64 -16.84 16.21
N VAL A 13 -26.97 -15.97 16.99
CA VAL A 13 -27.37 -14.58 17.19
C VAL A 13 -27.40 -13.88 15.83
N LYS A 14 -28.60 -13.59 15.31
CA LYS A 14 -28.76 -12.81 14.07
C LYS A 14 -28.16 -11.42 14.29
N PRO A 15 -27.25 -10.94 13.43
CA PRO A 15 -26.68 -9.60 13.58
C PRO A 15 -27.77 -8.53 13.49
N SER A 16 -27.75 -7.58 14.43
CA SER A 16 -28.74 -6.51 14.53
C SER A 16 -28.74 -5.60 13.29
N SER A 17 -29.88 -5.00 12.96
CA SER A 17 -30.04 -4.12 11.79
C SER A 17 -29.03 -2.95 11.74
N LEU A 18 -28.60 -2.45 12.92
CA LEU A 18 -27.58 -1.43 13.08
C LEU A 18 -26.18 -1.91 12.65
N THR A 19 -25.80 -3.14 13.04
CA THR A 19 -24.53 -3.75 12.58
C THR A 19 -24.53 -4.02 11.08
N ARG A 20 -25.68 -4.43 10.52
CA ARG A 20 -25.86 -4.65 9.08
C ARG A 20 -25.76 -3.34 8.27
N ARG A 21 -26.40 -2.25 8.72
CA ARG A 21 -26.30 -0.92 8.08
C ARG A 21 -24.88 -0.33 8.16
N SER A 22 -24.19 -0.52 9.28
CA SER A 22 -22.79 -0.11 9.43
C SER A 22 -21.86 -0.87 8.49
N SER A 23 -22.07 -2.17 8.30
CA SER A 23 -21.26 -2.98 7.38
C SER A 23 -21.45 -2.58 5.92
N PHE A 24 -22.69 -2.26 5.49
CA PHE A 24 -22.96 -1.84 4.12
C PHE A 24 -22.22 -0.55 3.77
N LYS A 25 -22.27 0.47 4.65
CA LYS A 25 -21.55 1.74 4.45
C LYS A 25 -20.04 1.51 4.29
N SER A 26 -19.43 0.62 5.08
CA SER A 26 -18.00 0.32 4.97
C SER A 26 -17.64 -0.41 3.67
N TRP A 27 -18.49 -1.33 3.19
CA TRP A 27 -18.27 -1.97 1.89
C TRP A 27 -18.42 -0.98 0.73
N LEU A 28 -19.42 -0.10 0.79
CA LEU A 28 -19.61 0.94 -0.22
C LEU A 28 -18.41 1.89 -0.27
N GLU A 29 -17.95 2.38 0.89
CA GLU A 29 -16.76 3.24 1.01
C GLU A 29 -15.51 2.54 0.44
N LEU A 30 -15.32 1.27 0.76
CA LEU A 30 -14.21 0.46 0.24
C LEU A 30 -14.26 0.36 -1.28
N THR A 31 -15.42 0.02 -1.84
CA THR A 31 -15.60 -0.11 -3.30
C THR A 31 -15.38 1.23 -4.00
N LEU A 32 -15.92 2.32 -3.46
CA LEU A 32 -15.74 3.65 -4.04
C LEU A 32 -14.25 4.06 -4.04
N LEU A 33 -13.55 3.89 -2.92
CA LEU A 33 -12.19 4.39 -2.77
C LEU A 33 -11.12 3.51 -3.43
N PHE A 34 -11.28 2.17 -3.38
CA PHE A 34 -10.24 1.23 -3.79
C PHE A 34 -10.52 0.48 -5.09
N LEU A 35 -11.72 0.63 -5.67
CA LEU A 35 -12.08 0.05 -6.96
C LEU A 35 -12.53 1.14 -7.95
N LEU A 36 -13.59 1.87 -7.64
CA LEU A 36 -14.16 2.83 -8.59
C LEU A 36 -13.27 4.05 -8.82
N LEU A 37 -12.66 4.60 -7.77
CA LEU A 37 -11.75 5.74 -7.91
C LEU A 37 -10.54 5.42 -8.81
N PRO A 38 -9.77 4.34 -8.58
CA PRO A 38 -8.70 3.94 -9.53
C PRO A 38 -9.17 3.75 -10.97
N LEU A 39 -10.35 3.16 -11.19
CA LEU A 39 -10.91 2.99 -12.53
C LEU A 39 -11.21 4.33 -13.21
N ILE A 40 -11.80 5.27 -12.48
CA ILE A 40 -12.09 6.61 -12.98
C ILE A 40 -10.76 7.34 -13.29
N LEU A 41 -9.78 7.28 -12.40
CA LEU A 41 -8.47 7.91 -12.64
C LEU A 41 -7.75 7.29 -13.83
N TRP A 42 -7.87 5.98 -14.05
CA TRP A 42 -7.34 5.33 -15.24
C TRP A 42 -8.02 5.82 -16.53
N GLN A 43 -9.35 5.93 -16.56
CA GLN A 43 -10.06 6.45 -17.73
C GLN A 43 -9.70 7.92 -18.05
N LEU A 44 -9.37 8.69 -17.01
CA LEU A 44 -8.98 10.10 -17.11
C LEU A 44 -7.46 10.31 -17.15
N ASN A 45 -6.66 9.25 -17.28
CA ASN A 45 -5.22 9.29 -17.04
C ASN A 45 -4.48 10.31 -17.92
N HIS A 46 -4.90 10.47 -19.18
CA HIS A 46 -4.42 11.46 -20.15
C HIS A 46 -4.62 12.92 -19.70
N LEU A 47 -5.63 13.21 -18.86
CA LEU A 47 -5.91 14.56 -18.36
C LEU A 47 -5.15 14.88 -17.07
N ILE A 48 -4.67 13.86 -16.35
CA ILE A 48 -4.16 14.00 -14.98
C ILE A 48 -2.67 13.69 -14.85
N THR A 49 -1.92 13.58 -15.95
CA THR A 49 -0.49 13.23 -15.95
C THR A 49 0.32 14.01 -14.92
N TYR A 50 0.20 15.33 -14.90
CA TYR A 50 0.90 16.20 -13.95
C TYR A 50 0.22 16.31 -12.57
N TRP A 51 -1.00 15.81 -12.44
CA TRP A 51 -1.84 15.94 -11.25
C TRP A 51 -1.90 14.67 -10.39
N VAL A 52 -1.37 13.54 -10.85
CA VAL A 52 -1.43 12.27 -10.10
C VAL A 52 -0.82 12.38 -8.70
N LEU A 53 0.40 12.93 -8.58
CA LEU A 53 1.06 13.09 -7.28
C LEU A 53 0.32 14.06 -6.34
N PRO A 54 -0.13 15.26 -6.79
CA PRO A 54 -1.02 16.11 -6.01
C PRO A 54 -2.30 15.42 -5.55
N ILE A 55 -3.03 14.76 -6.47
CA ILE A 55 -4.28 14.05 -6.16
C ILE A 55 -4.03 12.97 -5.10
N LEU A 56 -3.01 12.15 -5.31
CA LEU A 56 -2.60 11.11 -4.37
C LEU A 56 -2.26 11.68 -2.99
N THR A 57 -1.48 12.77 -2.95
CA THR A 57 -1.09 13.42 -1.69
C THR A 57 -2.32 13.98 -0.96
N VAL A 58 -3.26 14.59 -1.68
CA VAL A 58 -4.52 15.10 -1.11
C VAL A 58 -5.37 13.96 -0.56
N ILE A 59 -5.54 12.87 -1.30
CA ILE A 59 -6.27 11.68 -0.83
C ILE A 59 -5.59 11.11 0.43
N GLY A 60 -4.26 11.04 0.42
CA GLY A 60 -3.47 10.59 1.56
C GLY A 60 -3.65 11.48 2.79
N ALA A 61 -3.66 12.79 2.61
CA ALA A 61 -3.92 13.77 3.66
C ALA A 61 -5.34 13.66 4.22
N ILE A 62 -6.35 13.47 3.36
CA ILE A 62 -7.74 13.23 3.77
C ILE A 62 -7.83 11.94 4.59
N CYS A 63 -7.21 10.85 4.12
CA CYS A 63 -7.16 9.58 4.85
C CYS A 63 -6.46 9.72 6.20
N LEU A 64 -5.36 10.48 6.26
CA LEU A 64 -4.65 10.78 7.50
C LEU A 64 -5.53 11.59 8.46
N TRP A 65 -6.21 12.62 7.96
CA TRP A 65 -7.11 13.46 8.75
C TRP A 65 -8.26 12.64 9.34
N LEU A 66 -8.90 11.78 8.53
CA LEU A 66 -9.93 10.85 9.00
C LEU A 66 -9.40 9.86 10.06
N LEU A 67 -8.14 9.40 9.92
CA LEU A 67 -7.50 8.53 10.89
C LEU A 67 -7.26 9.22 12.24
N ILE A 68 -6.64 10.40 12.23
CA ILE A 68 -6.28 11.10 13.48
C ILE A 68 -7.49 11.67 14.22
N SER A 69 -8.61 11.85 13.50
CA SER A 69 -9.91 12.27 14.04
C SER A 69 -10.71 11.11 14.64
N ASP A 70 -10.42 9.85 14.30
CA ASP A 70 -11.03 8.69 14.95
C ASP A 70 -10.35 8.41 16.30
N GLU A 71 -11.06 8.64 17.41
CA GLU A 71 -10.57 8.43 18.78
C GLU A 71 -10.07 6.99 19.03
N ARG A 72 -10.58 6.02 18.28
CA ARG A 72 -10.17 4.61 18.41
C ARG A 72 -8.84 4.32 17.69
N PHE A 73 -8.33 5.27 16.91
CA PHE A 73 -7.06 5.14 16.21
C PHE A 73 -5.90 5.41 17.15
N LYS A 74 -5.03 4.41 17.30
CA LYS A 74 -3.83 4.54 18.12
C LYS A 74 -2.72 5.22 17.30
N ARG A 75 -2.55 6.53 17.48
CA ARG A 75 -1.60 7.38 16.74
C ARG A 75 -0.17 6.87 16.72
N PHE A 76 0.27 6.14 17.75
CA PHE A 76 1.61 5.53 17.78
C PHE A 76 1.88 4.62 16.57
N ARG A 77 0.84 4.10 15.88
CA ARG A 77 1.01 3.25 14.69
C ARG A 77 1.62 3.98 13.49
N LEU A 78 1.59 5.31 13.48
CA LEU A 78 2.23 6.10 12.42
C LEU A 78 3.76 5.97 12.49
N THR A 79 4.32 5.91 13.70
CA THR A 79 5.79 5.95 13.89
C THR A 79 6.37 4.74 14.61
N ASN A 80 5.53 3.91 15.26
CA ASN A 80 5.86 2.86 16.23
C ASN A 80 7.35 2.50 16.28
N LYS A 81 8.12 3.22 17.10
CA LYS A 81 9.59 3.16 17.15
C LYS A 81 10.09 1.76 17.51
N LEU A 82 9.43 1.08 18.44
CA LEU A 82 9.78 -0.29 18.82
C LEU A 82 9.61 -1.26 17.65
N GLY A 83 8.49 -1.16 16.93
CA GLY A 83 8.22 -1.97 15.74
C GLY A 83 9.17 -1.65 14.59
N PHE A 84 9.54 -0.38 14.43
CA PHE A 84 10.54 0.10 13.49
C PHE A 84 11.90 -0.54 13.77
N ASN A 85 12.45 -0.32 14.97
CA ASN A 85 13.79 -0.78 15.35
C ASN A 85 13.92 -2.31 15.28
N LYS A 86 12.87 -3.05 15.62
CA LYS A 86 12.86 -4.52 15.54
C LYS A 86 12.89 -5.08 14.12
N ARG A 87 12.53 -4.29 13.11
CA ARG A 87 12.30 -4.79 11.74
C ARG A 87 13.15 -4.11 10.68
N ILE A 88 13.68 -2.92 10.95
CA ILE A 88 14.46 -2.13 9.98
C ILE A 88 15.66 -2.92 9.44
N ALA A 89 16.40 -3.63 10.29
CA ALA A 89 17.54 -4.44 9.84
C ALA A 89 17.12 -5.49 8.82
N ASN A 90 16.06 -6.26 9.09
CA ASN A 90 15.56 -7.28 8.15
C ASN A 90 15.04 -6.66 6.85
N THR A 91 14.38 -5.50 6.93
CA THR A 91 13.92 -4.75 5.76
C THR A 91 15.10 -4.31 4.89
N LEU A 92 16.16 -3.76 5.49
CA LEU A 92 17.36 -3.34 4.77
C LEU A 92 18.13 -4.53 4.19
N TRP A 93 18.27 -5.63 4.93
CA TRP A 93 18.92 -6.84 4.42
C TRP A 93 18.19 -7.42 3.20
N LEU A 94 16.86 -7.53 3.28
CA LEU A 94 16.05 -7.96 2.14
C LEU A 94 16.21 -7.00 0.95
N PHE A 95 16.16 -5.70 1.22
CA PHE A 95 16.37 -4.67 0.21
C PHE A 95 17.73 -4.82 -0.49
N PHE A 96 18.84 -4.81 0.24
CA PHE A 96 20.16 -4.92 -0.35
C PHE A 96 20.38 -6.25 -1.08
N GLY A 97 19.92 -7.37 -0.52
CA GLY A 97 20.05 -8.67 -1.17
C GLY A 97 19.33 -8.74 -2.52
N VAL A 98 18.07 -8.30 -2.56
CA VAL A 98 17.29 -8.28 -3.80
C VAL A 98 17.74 -7.16 -4.74
N MET A 99 18.19 -6.01 -4.22
CA MET A 99 18.81 -4.94 -5.02
C MET A 99 20.00 -5.49 -5.80
N LEU A 100 20.98 -6.09 -5.12
CA LEU A 100 22.17 -6.69 -5.75
C LEU A 100 21.79 -7.80 -6.76
N GLY A 101 20.89 -8.70 -6.37
CA GLY A 101 20.42 -9.76 -7.26
C GLY A 101 19.72 -9.21 -8.51
N SER A 102 18.86 -8.21 -8.35
CA SER A 102 18.16 -7.56 -9.46
C SER A 102 19.11 -6.80 -10.38
N THR A 103 20.14 -6.12 -9.84
CA THR A 103 21.21 -5.49 -10.63
C THR A 103 21.92 -6.52 -11.49
N LEU A 104 22.33 -7.65 -10.91
CA LEU A 104 23.05 -8.69 -11.64
C LEU A 104 22.20 -9.26 -12.77
N VAL A 105 20.92 -9.57 -12.50
CA VAL A 105 20.00 -10.07 -13.53
C VAL A 105 19.84 -9.04 -14.65
N PHE A 106 19.57 -7.77 -14.32
CA PHE A 106 19.39 -6.71 -15.31
C PHE A 106 20.65 -6.44 -16.14
N ALA A 107 21.83 -6.48 -15.52
CA ALA A 107 23.10 -6.35 -16.22
C ALA A 107 23.32 -7.44 -17.27
N LEU A 108 22.74 -8.63 -17.08
CA LEU A 108 22.83 -9.74 -18.02
C LEU A 108 21.76 -9.70 -19.12
N ILE A 109 20.54 -9.28 -18.80
CA ILE A 109 19.39 -9.39 -19.74
C ILE A 109 19.04 -8.07 -20.44
N ALA A 110 19.36 -6.93 -19.84
CA ALA A 110 19.00 -5.60 -20.34
C ALA A 110 20.06 -4.54 -19.94
N PRO A 111 21.35 -4.74 -20.27
CA PRO A 111 22.43 -3.84 -19.87
C PRO A 111 22.21 -2.39 -20.34
N GLU A 112 21.62 -2.21 -21.53
CA GLU A 112 21.35 -0.88 -22.11
C GLU A 112 20.29 -0.06 -21.33
N SER A 113 19.44 -0.73 -20.55
CA SER A 113 18.42 -0.06 -19.73
C SER A 113 18.89 0.16 -18.29
N LEU A 114 19.98 -0.50 -17.88
CA LEU A 114 20.49 -0.45 -16.53
C LEU A 114 20.96 0.98 -16.20
N PHE A 115 20.43 1.55 -15.12
CA PHE A 115 20.78 2.90 -14.67
C PHE A 115 20.50 4.03 -15.68
N LYS A 116 19.59 3.79 -16.64
CA LYS A 116 19.23 4.77 -17.67
C LYS A 116 18.81 6.13 -17.10
N LEU A 117 17.90 6.16 -16.12
CA LEU A 117 17.43 7.41 -15.52
C LEU A 117 18.54 8.18 -14.76
N PRO A 118 19.36 7.54 -13.91
CA PRO A 118 20.54 8.19 -13.33
C PRO A 118 21.52 8.77 -14.36
N ILE A 119 21.73 8.09 -15.49
CA ILE A 119 22.72 8.46 -16.51
C ILE A 119 22.18 9.58 -17.41
N GLU A 120 20.99 9.39 -17.99
CA GLU A 120 20.42 10.29 -19.00
C GLU A 120 19.63 11.46 -18.37
N GLY A 121 19.06 11.26 -17.18
CA GLY A 121 18.19 12.21 -16.50
C GLY A 121 18.53 12.46 -15.03
N PRO A 122 19.79 12.77 -14.66
CA PRO A 122 20.24 12.84 -13.26
C PRO A 122 19.46 13.88 -12.43
N LYS A 123 19.00 14.98 -13.03
CA LYS A 123 18.14 15.97 -12.34
C LYS A 123 16.79 15.37 -11.95
N THR A 124 16.14 14.68 -12.89
CA THR A 124 14.87 13.98 -12.63
C THR A 124 15.06 12.87 -11.61
N TRP A 125 16.16 12.12 -11.69
CA TRP A 125 16.53 11.11 -10.71
C TRP A 125 16.71 11.70 -9.31
N LEU A 126 17.44 12.81 -9.16
CA LEU A 126 17.61 13.50 -7.88
C LEU A 126 16.26 13.99 -7.33
N LEU A 127 15.41 14.60 -8.16
CA LEU A 127 14.06 14.99 -7.74
C LEU A 127 13.26 13.77 -7.26
N LEU A 128 13.37 12.63 -7.95
CA LEU A 128 12.73 11.39 -7.56
C LEU A 128 13.22 10.94 -6.18
N LEU A 129 14.53 10.97 -5.89
CA LEU A 129 15.08 10.57 -4.59
C LEU A 129 14.46 11.33 -3.41
N PHE A 130 14.16 12.62 -3.58
CA PHE A 130 13.63 13.46 -2.50
C PHE A 130 12.11 13.56 -2.48
N LEU A 131 11.48 13.71 -3.64
CA LEU A 131 10.04 13.95 -3.74
C LEU A 131 9.25 12.65 -3.64
N TYR A 132 9.74 11.54 -4.22
CA TYR A 132 9.01 10.28 -4.23
C TYR A 132 8.70 9.75 -2.82
N PRO A 133 9.65 9.74 -1.85
CA PRO A 133 9.36 9.28 -0.50
C PRO A 133 8.22 10.06 0.18
N LEU A 134 8.21 11.38 -0.01
CA LEU A 134 7.31 12.30 0.71
C LEU A 134 5.93 12.42 0.06
N PHE A 135 5.88 12.53 -1.27
CA PHE A 135 4.65 12.83 -2.00
C PHE A 135 4.04 11.61 -2.68
N SER A 136 4.75 10.49 -2.73
CA SER A 136 4.24 9.24 -3.30
C SER A 136 4.17 8.13 -2.26
N ALA A 137 5.32 7.65 -1.77
CA ALA A 137 5.37 6.46 -0.92
C ALA A 137 4.62 6.67 0.41
N LEU A 138 4.90 7.76 1.14
CA LEU A 138 4.26 8.02 2.42
C LEU A 138 2.72 8.15 2.31
N PRO A 139 2.14 8.97 1.40
CA PRO A 139 0.70 9.03 1.18
C PRO A 139 0.10 7.66 0.86
N GLN A 140 0.74 6.88 -0.01
CA GLN A 140 0.28 5.54 -0.36
C GLN A 140 0.26 4.61 0.86
N GLU A 141 1.30 4.60 1.70
CA GLU A 141 1.33 3.76 2.90
C GLU A 141 0.32 4.22 3.97
N VAL A 142 0.01 5.51 4.03
CA VAL A 142 -1.12 6.00 4.84
C VAL A 142 -2.43 5.41 4.33
N ILE A 143 -2.73 5.51 3.04
CA ILE A 143 -3.99 5.05 2.42
C ILE A 143 -4.13 3.53 2.54
N PHE A 144 -3.18 2.80 1.95
CA PHE A 144 -3.33 1.37 1.71
C PHE A 144 -2.94 0.53 2.93
N ARG A 145 -2.14 1.05 3.88
CA ARG A 145 -1.82 0.31 5.11
C ARG A 145 -2.57 0.86 6.29
N THR A 146 -2.28 2.08 6.68
CA THR A 146 -2.73 2.58 7.98
C THR A 146 -4.24 2.78 8.01
N PHE A 147 -4.75 3.50 7.01
CA PHE A 147 -6.17 3.80 6.86
C PHE A 147 -6.94 2.52 6.60
N LEU A 148 -6.60 1.78 5.55
CA LEU A 148 -7.29 0.53 5.20
C LEU A 148 -7.29 -0.49 6.36
N PHE A 149 -6.15 -0.73 7.04
CA PHE A 149 -6.10 -1.70 8.14
C PHE A 149 -6.94 -1.29 9.35
N HIS A 150 -7.05 0.01 9.62
CA HIS A 150 -7.83 0.51 10.75
C HIS A 150 -9.32 0.62 10.40
N ARG A 151 -9.64 1.24 9.26
CA ARG A 151 -11.00 1.56 8.81
C ARG A 151 -11.84 0.30 8.58
N TYR A 152 -11.28 -0.71 7.93
CA TYR A 152 -12.02 -1.92 7.54
C TYR A 152 -11.82 -3.10 8.48
N LYS A 153 -11.20 -2.92 9.65
CA LYS A 153 -11.02 -4.01 10.64
C LYS A 153 -12.34 -4.58 11.16
N THR A 154 -13.43 -3.82 11.13
CA THR A 154 -14.75 -4.27 11.59
C THR A 154 -15.38 -5.27 10.61
N ILE A 155 -15.33 -4.97 9.30
CA ILE A 155 -15.85 -5.86 8.25
C ILE A 155 -14.87 -6.99 7.88
N LEU A 156 -13.57 -6.76 8.08
CA LEU A 156 -12.50 -7.72 7.83
C LEU A 156 -11.63 -7.89 9.08
N PRO A 157 -12.08 -8.63 10.11
CA PRO A 157 -11.39 -8.73 11.40
C PRO A 157 -10.05 -9.47 11.33
N ARG A 158 -9.93 -10.45 10.43
CA ARG A 158 -8.70 -11.22 10.24
C ARG A 158 -7.64 -10.38 9.54
N LYS A 159 -6.45 -10.25 10.16
CA LYS A 159 -5.30 -9.52 9.59
C LYS A 159 -4.92 -10.03 8.19
N ARG A 160 -4.98 -11.35 7.96
CA ARG A 160 -4.66 -11.96 6.66
C ARG A 160 -5.55 -11.44 5.52
N HIS A 161 -6.84 -11.20 5.78
CA HIS A 161 -7.73 -10.64 4.76
C HIS A 161 -7.38 -9.19 4.46
N ARG A 162 -7.03 -8.41 5.48
CA ARG A 162 -6.59 -7.02 5.28
C ARG A 162 -5.24 -6.94 4.56
N ILE A 163 -4.34 -7.89 4.77
CA ILE A 163 -3.11 -8.00 3.97
C ILE A 163 -3.49 -8.15 2.49
N TRP A 164 -4.26 -9.18 2.13
CA TRP A 164 -4.64 -9.39 0.73
C TRP A 164 -5.38 -8.22 0.12
N LEU A 165 -6.42 -7.70 0.78
CA LEU A 165 -7.16 -6.53 0.32
C LEU A 165 -6.22 -5.34 0.08
N SER A 166 -5.35 -5.07 1.04
CA SER A 166 -4.39 -3.97 0.98
C SER A 166 -3.40 -4.11 -0.19
N SER A 167 -2.95 -5.33 -0.46
CA SER A 167 -2.03 -5.64 -1.56
C SER A 167 -2.72 -5.55 -2.92
N THR A 168 -3.91 -6.14 -3.07
CA THR A 168 -4.66 -6.11 -4.33
C THR A 168 -5.18 -4.73 -4.63
N SER A 169 -5.65 -3.96 -3.64
CA SER A 169 -6.07 -2.57 -3.85
C SER A 169 -4.89 -1.66 -4.21
N PHE A 170 -3.72 -1.88 -3.60
CA PHE A 170 -2.51 -1.14 -3.93
C PHE A 170 -2.05 -1.44 -5.37
N GLY A 171 -2.02 -2.73 -5.76
CA GLY A 171 -1.74 -3.11 -7.14
C GLY A 171 -2.76 -2.56 -8.13
N PHE A 172 -4.05 -2.66 -7.80
CA PHE A 172 -5.11 -2.15 -8.65
C PHE A 172 -5.06 -0.62 -8.83
N ALA A 173 -4.62 0.14 -7.82
CA ALA A 173 -4.39 1.57 -7.97
C ALA A 173 -3.37 1.92 -9.07
N HIS A 174 -2.46 0.99 -9.39
CA HIS A 174 -1.47 1.15 -10.46
C HIS A 174 -2.05 0.86 -11.86
N ILE A 175 -3.33 0.51 -11.99
CA ILE A 175 -4.00 0.42 -13.29
C ILE A 175 -3.99 1.77 -14.02
N ILE A 176 -3.83 2.88 -13.29
CA ILE A 176 -3.71 4.24 -13.83
C ILE A 176 -2.63 4.34 -14.92
N TYR A 177 -1.56 3.55 -14.84
CA TYR A 177 -0.46 3.50 -15.81
C TYR A 177 -0.80 2.74 -17.10
N GLY A 178 -1.98 2.11 -17.17
CA GLY A 178 -2.39 1.29 -18.32
C GLY A 178 -1.50 0.08 -18.56
N ASN A 179 -0.73 -0.35 -17.55
CA ASN A 179 0.26 -1.41 -17.68
C ASN A 179 0.07 -2.50 -16.61
N TRP A 180 -0.21 -3.73 -17.05
CA TRP A 180 -0.39 -4.87 -16.16
C TRP A 180 0.87 -5.26 -15.39
N VAL A 181 2.07 -4.99 -15.92
CA VAL A 181 3.32 -5.20 -15.18
C VAL A 181 3.35 -4.33 -13.93
N ALA A 182 2.94 -3.07 -14.02
CA ALA A 182 2.83 -2.18 -12.86
C ALA A 182 1.83 -2.71 -11.82
N VAL A 183 0.66 -3.20 -12.27
CA VAL A 183 -0.36 -3.79 -11.38
C VAL A 183 0.19 -5.02 -10.64
N LEU A 184 0.86 -5.93 -11.35
CA LEU A 184 1.40 -7.17 -10.77
C LEU A 184 2.55 -6.88 -9.82
N LEU A 185 3.54 -6.09 -10.25
CA LEU A 185 4.69 -5.72 -9.41
C LEU A 185 4.23 -4.97 -8.14
N SER A 186 3.31 -4.03 -8.29
CA SER A 186 2.74 -3.32 -7.13
C SER A 186 1.93 -4.24 -6.23
N THR A 187 1.20 -5.22 -6.75
CA THR A 187 0.50 -6.21 -5.91
C THR A 187 1.50 -7.01 -5.06
N LEU A 188 2.61 -7.46 -5.65
CA LEU A 188 3.64 -8.25 -4.97
C LEU A 188 4.41 -7.41 -3.93
N ALA A 189 4.87 -6.22 -4.33
CA ALA A 189 5.48 -5.25 -3.41
C ALA A 189 4.51 -4.89 -2.29
N GLY A 190 3.24 -4.69 -2.66
CA GLY A 190 2.16 -4.39 -1.75
C GLY A 190 1.97 -5.48 -0.69
N TYR A 191 2.08 -6.75 -1.07
CA TYR A 191 2.05 -7.88 -0.14
C TYR A 191 3.19 -7.84 0.88
N CYS A 192 4.41 -7.56 0.43
CA CYS A 192 5.56 -7.37 1.32
C CYS A 192 5.31 -6.22 2.31
N PHE A 193 4.90 -5.05 1.82
CA PHE A 193 4.63 -3.87 2.66
C PHE A 193 3.50 -4.13 3.66
N SER A 194 2.42 -4.80 3.24
CA SER A 194 1.30 -5.18 4.11
C SER A 194 1.74 -6.15 5.21
N LYS A 195 2.66 -7.07 4.91
CA LYS A 195 3.26 -7.99 5.90
C LYS A 195 4.16 -7.24 6.87
N THR A 196 5.03 -6.35 6.38
CA THR A 196 5.86 -5.49 7.23
C THR A 196 4.98 -4.67 8.17
N TYR A 197 3.94 -4.00 7.66
CA TYR A 197 2.99 -3.22 8.47
C TYR A 197 2.26 -4.08 9.51
N ALA A 198 1.79 -5.27 9.12
CA ALA A 198 1.01 -6.14 10.02
C ALA A 198 1.81 -6.58 11.26
N VAL A 199 3.15 -6.69 11.11
CA VAL A 199 4.09 -7.08 12.17
C VAL A 199 4.59 -5.84 12.93
N SER A 200 5.15 -4.85 12.22
CA SER A 200 5.78 -3.68 12.82
C SER A 200 4.77 -2.69 13.39
N ARG A 201 3.57 -2.60 12.79
CA ARG A 201 2.58 -1.56 13.05
C ARG A 201 3.18 -0.15 12.99
N SER A 202 4.15 0.08 12.09
CA SER A 202 4.82 1.36 11.87
C SER A 202 4.62 1.78 10.42
N THR A 203 3.83 2.83 10.18
CA THR A 203 3.67 3.42 8.85
C THR A 203 4.99 3.96 8.34
N LEU A 204 5.78 4.61 9.21
CA LEU A 204 7.09 5.16 8.87
C LEU A 204 8.06 4.07 8.35
N LEU A 205 8.09 2.89 8.99
CA LEU A 205 8.95 1.80 8.52
C LEU A 205 8.58 1.37 7.10
N VAL A 206 7.28 1.24 6.84
CA VAL A 206 6.79 0.72 5.56
C VAL A 206 6.89 1.80 4.48
N ALA A 207 6.72 3.07 4.83
CA ALA A 207 6.98 4.18 3.92
C ALA A 207 8.46 4.23 3.52
N LEU A 208 9.38 3.99 4.45
CA LEU A 208 10.80 3.84 4.15
C LEU A 208 11.07 2.63 3.25
N GLU A 209 10.50 1.46 3.58
CA GLU A 209 10.60 0.25 2.75
C GLU A 209 10.13 0.52 1.31
N HIS A 210 8.92 1.06 1.15
CA HIS A 210 8.36 1.43 -0.14
C HIS A 210 9.23 2.47 -0.86
N SER A 211 9.72 3.49 -0.16
CA SER A 211 10.61 4.50 -0.74
C SER A 211 11.87 3.88 -1.35
N LEU A 212 12.53 2.97 -0.61
CA LEU A 212 13.71 2.26 -1.09
C LEU A 212 13.39 1.45 -2.36
N TRP A 213 12.29 0.69 -2.35
CA TRP A 213 11.88 -0.11 -3.51
C TRP A 213 11.50 0.72 -4.72
N GLY A 214 10.73 1.79 -4.52
CA GLY A 214 10.32 2.68 -5.59
C GLY A 214 11.51 3.37 -6.24
N VAL A 215 12.35 4.04 -5.44
CA VAL A 215 13.59 4.66 -5.91
C VAL A 215 14.46 3.66 -6.66
N TRP A 216 14.63 2.45 -6.10
CA TRP A 216 15.45 1.43 -6.73
C TRP A 216 14.87 0.98 -8.07
N LEU A 217 13.56 0.76 -8.17
CA LEU A 217 12.90 0.37 -9.41
C LEU A 217 13.16 1.38 -10.54
N PHE A 218 13.01 2.68 -10.25
CA PHE A 218 13.33 3.74 -11.21
C PHE A 218 14.83 3.82 -11.52
N THR A 219 15.68 3.63 -10.50
CA THR A 219 17.14 3.62 -10.66
C THR A 219 17.59 2.45 -11.54
N LEU A 220 17.04 1.25 -11.34
CA LEU A 220 17.41 0.03 -12.07
C LEU A 220 17.07 0.11 -13.58
N GLY A 221 16.07 0.92 -13.96
CA GLY A 221 15.62 1.06 -15.35
C GLY A 221 14.20 0.56 -15.61
N LEU A 222 13.46 0.15 -14.57
CA LEU A 222 12.07 -0.34 -14.71
C LEU A 222 11.02 0.78 -14.71
N GLY A 223 11.45 2.04 -14.52
CA GLY A 223 10.57 3.21 -14.36
C GLY A 223 9.51 3.38 -15.44
N HIS A 224 9.83 3.03 -16.69
CA HIS A 224 8.92 3.15 -17.86
C HIS A 224 7.59 2.38 -17.71
N PHE A 225 7.50 1.38 -16.83
CA PHE A 225 6.25 0.66 -16.57
C PHE A 225 5.29 1.46 -15.69
N PHE A 226 5.82 2.45 -14.97
CA PHE A 226 5.13 3.32 -14.01
C PHE A 226 5.03 4.77 -14.51
N GLU A 227 5.03 4.92 -15.83
CA GLU A 227 4.83 6.18 -16.53
C GLU A 227 3.46 6.21 -17.18
N LEU A 228 2.85 7.39 -17.19
CA LEU A 228 1.59 7.59 -17.89
C LEU A 228 1.88 7.70 -19.37
N GLN A 229 1.23 6.84 -20.16
CA GLN A 229 1.28 6.92 -21.61
C GLN A 229 0.50 8.17 -22.03
N ALA A 230 1.22 9.20 -22.47
CA ALA A 230 0.66 10.42 -23.03
C ALA A 230 0.32 10.23 -24.52
#